data_AF-A0A4P7KZL2-F1
#
_entry.id   AF-A0A4P7KZL2-F1
#
_cell.length_a   1.000
_cell.length_b   1.000
_cell.length_c   1.000
_cell.angle_alpha   90.00
_cell.angle_beta   90.00
_cell.angle_gamma   90.00
#
_symmetry.space_group_name_H-M   'P 1'
#
loop_
_entity.id
_entity.type
_entity.pdbx_description
1 polymer ?
#
loop_
_entity_poly.entity_id
_entity_poly.type
_entity_poly.pdbx_seq_one_letter_code
_entity_poly.pdbx_strand_id
1 'polypeptide(L)'
;MYQTNNPIIKHKVGLLNLAEELHNVSKACKIMGVSRDTFYRYQELVDDGGIDALINQNRRVPNVKNRVDEQIENAVVQYAIEYPAHGQHRSSNELRKKGIFVSGSGVRSVWLRHNLENFKKTSESA
;
A
#
# COMPACT_ATOMS: atom_id res chain seq x y z
N MET A 1 -12.03 -26.28 12.40
CA MET A 1 -11.07 -26.51 11.30
C MET A 1 -11.37 -25.66 10.06
N TYR A 2 -10.43 -24.81 9.69
CA TYR A 2 -10.46 -23.97 8.50
C TYR A 2 -9.99 -24.73 7.23
N GLN A 3 -10.68 -24.55 6.11
CA GLN A 3 -10.32 -25.14 4.81
C GLN A 3 -9.89 -24.05 3.83
N THR A 4 -8.85 -24.33 3.04
CA THR A 4 -8.38 -23.42 1.98
C THR A 4 -7.79 -24.21 0.82
N ASN A 5 -8.14 -23.81 -0.40
CA ASN A 5 -7.50 -24.29 -1.63
C ASN A 5 -6.36 -23.38 -2.10
N ASN A 6 -6.13 -22.26 -1.41
CA ASN A 6 -5.11 -21.28 -1.78
C ASN A 6 -3.75 -21.68 -1.18
N PRO A 7 -2.74 -22.03 -2.02
CA PRO A 7 -1.45 -22.49 -1.53
C PRO A 7 -0.70 -21.41 -0.72
N ILE A 8 -1.02 -20.13 -0.92
CA ILE A 8 -0.37 -19.00 -0.25
C ILE A 8 -0.66 -19.00 1.27
N ILE A 9 -1.86 -19.41 1.68
CA ILE A 9 -2.28 -19.38 3.09
C ILE A 9 -2.33 -20.75 3.75
N LYS A 10 -2.06 -21.82 3.00
CA LYS A 10 -2.10 -23.20 3.49
C LYS A 10 -1.29 -23.39 4.79
N HIS A 11 -0.10 -22.82 4.86
CA HIS A 11 0.74 -22.89 6.07
C HIS A 11 0.13 -22.11 7.26
N LYS A 12 -0.48 -20.95 7.01
CA LYS A 12 -1.11 -20.11 8.05
C LYS A 12 -2.36 -20.81 8.61
N VAL A 13 -3.18 -21.36 7.73
CA VAL A 13 -4.37 -22.15 8.07
C VAL A 13 -4.00 -23.42 8.82
N GLY A 14 -2.94 -24.11 8.38
CA GLY A 14 -2.41 -25.29 9.08
C GLY A 14 -2.02 -25.01 10.53
N LEU A 15 -1.45 -23.83 10.82
CA LEU A 15 -1.11 -23.41 12.19
C LEU A 15 -2.35 -23.26 13.08
N LEU A 16 -3.40 -22.62 12.56
CA LEU A 16 -4.64 -22.42 13.29
C LEU A 16 -5.32 -23.76 13.59
N ASN A 17 -5.39 -24.64 12.60
CA ASN A 17 -5.97 -25.98 12.76
C ASN A 17 -5.15 -26.84 13.75
N LEU A 18 -3.83 -26.83 13.66
CA LEU A 18 -2.97 -27.59 14.57
C LEU A 18 -3.13 -27.14 16.02
N ALA A 19 -3.30 -25.84 16.26
CA ALA A 19 -3.55 -25.33 17.61
C ALA A 19 -4.92 -25.77 18.16
N GLU A 20 -5.95 -25.83 17.30
CA GLU A 20 -7.29 -26.33 17.62
C GLU A 20 -7.23 -27.83 17.96
N GLU A 21 -6.57 -28.66 17.14
CA GLU A 21 -6.43 -30.10 17.35
C GLU A 21 -5.64 -30.45 18.63
N LEU A 22 -4.58 -29.69 18.93
CA LEU A 22 -3.76 -29.92 20.12
C LEU A 22 -4.34 -29.30 21.38
N HIS A 23 -5.38 -28.46 21.27
CA HIS A 23 -5.86 -27.55 22.31
C HIS A 23 -4.71 -26.78 23.00
N ASN A 24 -3.64 -26.47 22.25
CA ASN A 24 -2.41 -25.87 22.79
C ASN A 24 -1.64 -25.05 21.75
N VAL A 25 -1.80 -23.74 21.81
CA VAL A 25 -1.16 -22.76 20.92
C VAL A 25 0.37 -22.83 21.00
N SER A 26 0.94 -22.90 22.21
CA SER A 26 2.39 -22.91 22.41
C SER A 26 3.05 -24.13 21.77
N LYS A 27 2.41 -25.31 21.89
CA LYS A 27 2.90 -26.56 21.29
C LYS A 27 2.79 -26.52 19.76
N ALA A 28 1.66 -26.05 19.22
CA ALA A 28 1.49 -25.89 17.78
C ALA A 28 2.53 -24.92 17.18
N CYS A 29 2.73 -23.77 17.82
CA CYS A 29 3.74 -22.78 17.44
C CYS A 29 5.17 -23.36 17.43
N LYS A 30 5.52 -24.15 18.46
CA LYS A 30 6.82 -24.82 18.56
C LYS A 30 7.03 -25.87 17.46
N ILE A 31 5.99 -26.64 17.13
CA ILE A 31 6.04 -27.65 16.07
C ILE A 31 6.22 -27.00 14.69
N MET A 32 5.52 -25.90 14.43
CA MET A 32 5.55 -25.21 13.13
C MET A 32 6.64 -24.14 13.00
N GLY A 33 7.44 -23.90 14.03
CA GLY A 33 8.54 -22.94 13.99
C GLY A 33 8.08 -21.48 13.85
N VAL A 34 6.94 -21.13 14.43
CA VAL A 34 6.35 -19.77 14.37
C VAL A 34 6.21 -19.19 15.78
N SER A 35 6.32 -17.87 15.92
CA SER A 35 6.13 -17.20 17.21
C SER A 35 4.65 -17.21 17.63
N ARG A 36 4.41 -17.18 18.94
CA ARG A 36 3.05 -17.04 19.50
C ARG A 36 2.38 -15.74 19.03
N ASP A 37 3.13 -14.64 18.92
CA ASP A 37 2.63 -13.37 18.38
C ASP A 37 2.12 -13.52 16.94
N THR A 38 2.80 -14.32 16.11
CA THR A 38 2.36 -14.59 14.74
C THR A 38 1.04 -15.35 14.72
N PHE A 39 0.86 -16.30 15.65
CA PHE A 39 -0.40 -17.02 15.80
C PHE A 39 -1.55 -16.06 16.12
N TYR A 40 -1.40 -15.23 17.15
CA TYR A 40 -2.47 -14.32 17.56
C TYR A 40 -2.81 -13.30 16.47
N ARG A 41 -1.82 -12.83 15.72
CA ARG A 41 -2.08 -11.98 14.55
C ARG A 41 -2.86 -12.70 13.45
N TYR A 42 -2.62 -13.99 13.21
CA TYR A 42 -3.44 -14.75 12.25
C TYR A 42 -4.84 -15.03 12.78
N GLN A 43 -4.98 -15.28 14.07
CA GLN A 43 -6.28 -15.45 14.71
C GLN A 43 -7.11 -14.17 14.57
N GLU A 44 -6.56 -13.02 14.95
CA GLU A 44 -7.20 -11.71 14.82
C GLU A 44 -7.64 -11.42 13.37
N LEU A 45 -6.78 -11.71 12.38
CA LEU A 45 -7.15 -11.54 10.97
C LEU A 45 -8.32 -12.43 10.55
N VAL A 46 -8.36 -13.67 11.04
CA VAL A 46 -9.45 -14.59 10.73
C VAL A 46 -10.74 -14.20 11.45
N ASP A 47 -10.64 -13.67 12.66
CA ASP A 47 -11.79 -13.17 13.42
C ASP A 47 -12.39 -11.92 12.75
N ASP A 48 -11.56 -11.02 12.21
CA ASP A 48 -11.99 -9.78 11.55
C ASP A 48 -12.51 -9.99 10.12
N GLY A 49 -11.88 -10.87 9.34
CA GLY A 49 -12.11 -10.96 7.89
C GLY A 49 -12.11 -12.37 7.33
N GLY A 50 -12.24 -13.38 8.19
CA GLY A 50 -12.25 -14.79 7.81
C GLY A 50 -10.91 -15.30 7.25
N ILE A 51 -10.95 -16.50 6.67
CA ILE A 51 -9.75 -17.16 6.13
C ILE A 51 -9.09 -16.32 5.02
N ASP A 52 -9.87 -15.58 4.23
CA ASP A 52 -9.37 -14.79 3.11
C ASP A 52 -8.53 -13.59 3.57
N ALA A 53 -8.73 -13.09 4.79
CA ALA A 53 -7.88 -12.04 5.37
C ALA A 53 -6.41 -12.49 5.55
N LEU A 54 -6.15 -13.81 5.56
CA LEU A 54 -4.79 -14.33 5.59
C LEU A 54 -4.05 -14.18 4.25
N ILE A 55 -4.77 -13.91 3.13
CA ILE A 55 -4.21 -14.01 1.77
C ILE A 55 -3.13 -12.99 1.49
N ASN A 56 -3.18 -11.79 2.04
CA ASN A 56 -2.07 -10.83 2.13
C ASN A 56 -2.65 -9.48 2.55
N GLN A 57 -2.16 -8.90 3.65
CA GLN A 57 -2.27 -7.46 3.85
C GLN A 57 -1.30 -6.79 2.88
N ASN A 58 -1.81 -6.05 1.91
CA ASN A 58 -1.01 -5.45 0.86
C ASN A 58 0.10 -4.56 1.46
N ARG A 59 1.38 -4.96 1.33
CA ARG A 59 2.52 -4.15 1.78
C ARG A 59 2.69 -2.86 0.98
N ARG A 60 1.96 -2.69 -0.12
CA ARG A 60 1.99 -1.51 -1.00
C ARG A 60 0.79 -0.58 -0.78
N VAL A 61 0.26 -0.51 0.44
CA VAL A 61 -0.74 0.52 0.79
C VAL A 61 -0.03 1.88 0.87
N PRO A 62 -0.50 2.92 0.17
CA PRO A 62 0.05 4.26 0.29
C PRO A 62 -0.02 4.76 1.74
N ASN A 63 1.10 5.19 2.30
CA ASN A 63 1.09 5.85 3.60
C ASN A 63 0.63 7.30 3.44
N VAL A 64 -0.62 7.58 3.82
CA VAL A 64 -1.22 8.92 3.71
C VAL A 64 -0.43 9.98 4.48
N LYS A 65 0.25 9.61 5.57
CA LYS A 65 1.09 10.54 6.36
C LYS A 65 2.30 11.07 5.58
N ASN A 66 2.72 10.35 4.53
CA ASN A 66 3.84 10.77 3.66
C ASN A 66 3.35 11.59 2.46
N ARG A 67 2.06 11.96 2.40
CA ARG A 67 1.52 12.78 1.32
C ARG A 67 2.00 14.23 1.50
N VAL A 68 2.23 14.89 0.36
CA VAL A 68 2.43 16.35 0.36
C VAL A 68 1.13 17.04 0.80
N ASP A 69 1.26 18.26 1.31
CA ASP A 69 0.11 19.09 1.64
C ASP A 69 -0.83 19.23 0.43
N GLU A 70 -2.13 19.28 0.69
CA GLU A 70 -3.15 19.42 -0.34
C GLU A 70 -2.93 20.66 -1.23
N GLN A 71 -2.46 21.77 -0.64
CA GLN A 71 -2.15 22.99 -1.39
C GLN A 71 -1.01 22.75 -2.39
N ILE A 72 0.03 22.03 -1.98
CA ILE A 72 1.17 21.66 -2.84
C ILE A 72 0.69 20.69 -3.93
N GLU A 73 -0.14 19.72 -3.57
CA GLU A 73 -0.69 18.76 -4.52
C GLU A 73 -1.51 19.45 -5.62
N ASN A 74 -2.41 20.36 -5.23
CA ASN A 74 -3.24 21.13 -6.17
C ASN A 74 -2.39 22.02 -7.09
N ALA A 75 -1.36 22.67 -6.56
CA ALA A 75 -0.44 23.47 -7.38
C ALA A 75 0.33 22.63 -8.40
N VAL A 76 0.71 21.39 -8.04
CA VAL A 76 1.36 20.45 -8.96
C VAL A 76 0.41 20.00 -10.07
N VAL A 77 -0.86 19.70 -9.74
CA VAL A 77 -1.89 19.33 -10.72
C VAL A 77 -2.17 20.48 -11.68
N GLN A 78 -2.45 21.67 -11.13
CA GLN A 78 -2.75 22.87 -11.92
C GLN A 78 -1.61 23.21 -12.88
N TYR A 79 -0.36 23.16 -12.40
CA TYR A 79 0.80 23.42 -13.23
C TYR A 79 0.96 22.40 -14.37
N ALA A 80 0.64 21.12 -14.13
CA ALA A 80 0.71 20.09 -15.17
C ALA A 80 -0.30 20.34 -16.29
N ILE A 81 -1.51 20.80 -15.94
CA ILE A 81 -2.57 21.17 -16.88
C ILE A 81 -2.14 22.40 -17.71
N GLU A 82 -1.60 23.43 -17.07
CA GLU A 82 -1.15 24.65 -17.74
C GLU A 82 0.05 24.39 -18.68
N TYR A 83 0.95 23.49 -18.29
CA TYR A 83 2.20 23.22 -19.01
C TYR A 83 2.45 21.72 -19.22
N PRO A 84 1.65 21.03 -20.06
CA PRO A 84 1.69 19.58 -20.21
C PRO A 84 3.01 19.05 -20.80
N ALA A 85 3.75 19.90 -21.52
CA ALA A 85 5.06 19.56 -22.08
C ALA A 85 6.20 19.55 -21.03
N HIS A 86 5.96 20.09 -19.83
CA HIS A 86 6.99 20.18 -18.79
C HIS A 86 7.08 18.88 -17.99
N GLY A 87 8.25 18.22 -18.05
CA GLY A 87 8.53 17.02 -17.27
C GLY A 87 8.75 17.29 -15.77
N GLN A 88 8.72 16.23 -14.95
CA GLN A 88 8.72 16.30 -13.48
C GLN A 88 9.79 17.22 -12.85
N HIS A 89 11.01 17.23 -13.40
CA HIS A 89 12.11 18.05 -12.89
C HIS A 89 11.92 19.53 -13.23
N ARG A 90 11.41 19.82 -14.43
CA ARG A 90 11.08 21.19 -14.84
C ARG A 90 9.94 21.73 -14.00
N SER A 91 8.86 20.96 -13.82
CA SER A 91 7.72 21.36 -12.99
C SER A 91 8.12 21.62 -11.54
N SER A 92 8.97 20.77 -10.95
CA SER A 92 9.55 20.98 -9.62
C SER A 92 10.34 22.29 -9.51
N ASN A 93 11.16 22.62 -10.52
CA ASN A 93 11.95 23.85 -10.54
C ASN A 93 11.08 25.11 -10.70
N GLU A 94 10.06 25.08 -11.56
CA GLU A 94 9.17 26.22 -11.77
C GLU A 94 8.26 26.46 -10.55
N LEU A 95 7.78 25.39 -9.90
CA LEU A 95 7.05 25.49 -8.63
C LEU A 95 7.94 26.06 -7.52
N ARG A 96 9.22 25.69 -7.47
CA ARG A 96 10.18 26.24 -6.50
C ARG A 96 10.33 27.76 -6.67
N LYS A 97 10.33 28.28 -7.90
CA LYS A 97 10.36 29.74 -8.15
C LYS A 97 9.09 30.45 -7.63
N LYS A 98 7.96 29.74 -7.56
CA LYS A 98 6.71 30.22 -6.97
C LYS A 98 6.64 30.02 -5.43
N GLY A 99 7.73 29.60 -4.79
CA GLY A 99 7.79 29.33 -3.36
C GLY A 99 7.26 27.97 -2.92
N ILE A 100 6.93 27.09 -3.88
CA ILE A 100 6.36 25.76 -3.62
C ILE A 100 7.48 24.71 -3.71
N PHE A 101 7.85 24.14 -2.58
CA PHE A 101 8.96 23.19 -2.50
C PHE A 101 8.47 21.75 -2.60
N VAL A 102 8.61 21.17 -3.79
CA VAL A 102 8.33 19.74 -4.05
C VAL A 102 9.46 19.16 -4.90
N SER A 103 9.91 17.94 -4.60
CA SER A 103 10.93 17.27 -5.42
C SER A 103 10.35 16.75 -6.74
N GLY A 104 11.20 16.54 -7.76
CA GLY A 104 10.74 15.91 -9.02
C GLY A 104 10.11 14.53 -8.82
N SER A 105 10.58 13.74 -7.85
CA SER A 105 9.94 12.48 -7.46
C SER A 105 8.59 12.71 -6.79
N GLY A 106 8.44 13.74 -5.95
CA GLY A 106 7.17 14.13 -5.35
C GLY A 106 6.15 14.54 -6.40
N VAL A 107 6.56 15.32 -7.40
CA VAL A 107 5.73 15.68 -8.57
C VAL A 107 5.26 14.42 -9.30
N ARG A 108 6.16 13.48 -9.59
CA ARG A 108 5.83 12.21 -10.24
C ARG A 108 4.81 11.40 -9.44
N SER A 109 4.97 11.33 -8.12
CA SER A 109 4.04 10.63 -7.23
C SER A 109 2.67 11.28 -7.20
N VAL A 110 2.57 12.61 -7.26
CA VAL A 110 1.30 13.32 -7.45
C VAL A 110 0.68 12.94 -8.79
N TRP A 111 1.43 13.03 -9.89
CA TRP A 111 0.91 12.70 -11.22
C TRP A 111 0.37 11.27 -11.33
N LEU A 112 1.03 10.27 -10.74
CA LEU A 112 0.52 8.89 -10.72
C LEU A 112 -0.85 8.77 -10.04
N ARG A 113 -1.12 9.59 -9.03
CA ARG A 113 -2.42 9.58 -8.33
C ARG A 113 -3.52 10.25 -9.14
N HIS A 114 -3.16 11.26 -9.94
CA HIS A 114 -4.10 12.05 -10.75
C HIS A 114 -4.16 11.62 -12.21
N ASN A 115 -3.50 10.52 -12.58
CA ASN A 115 -3.38 10.06 -13.97
C ASN A 115 -2.71 11.08 -14.92
N LEU A 116 -1.76 11.89 -14.44
CA LEU A 116 -1.06 12.93 -15.21
C LEU A 116 0.38 12.53 -15.57
N GLU A 117 0.70 11.23 -15.55
CA GLU A 117 2.08 10.76 -15.70
C GLU A 117 2.67 10.94 -17.11
N ASN A 118 1.81 11.05 -18.11
CA ASN A 118 2.17 11.04 -19.52
C ASN A 118 1.58 12.26 -20.21
N PHE A 119 2.27 12.74 -21.25
CA PHE A 119 1.82 13.89 -22.04
C PHE A 119 0.38 13.73 -22.52
N LYS A 120 0.04 12.58 -23.11
CA LYS A 120 -1.32 12.29 -23.60
C LYS A 120 -2.39 12.48 -22.52
N LYS A 121 -2.16 11.92 -21.33
CA LYS A 121 -3.14 12.02 -20.23
C LYS A 121 -3.23 13.43 -19.67
N THR A 122 -2.11 14.15 -19.63
CA THR A 122 -2.06 15.53 -19.13
C THR A 122 -2.74 16.49 -20.10
N SER A 123 -2.53 16.33 -21.42
CA SER A 123 -3.16 17.15 -22.45
C SER A 123 -4.66 16.90 -22.61
N GLU A 124 -5.14 15.70 -22.28
CA GLU A 124 -6.57 15.35 -22.28
C GLU A 124 -7.30 15.85 -21.01
N SER A 125 -6.56 16.30 -20.00
CA SER A 125 -7.08 16.80 -18.72
C SER A 125 -7.15 18.34 -18.64
N ALA A 126 -6.77 19.03 -19.73
CA ALA A 126 -6.82 20.49 -19.88
C ALA A 126 -8.10 20.92 -20.61
#